data_AF-A0AAQ5YWM4-F1
#
_entry.id   AF-A0AAQ5YWM4-F1
#
_cell.length_a   1.000
_cell.length_b   1.000
_cell.length_c   1.000
_cell.angle_alpha   90.00
_cell.angle_beta   90.00
_cell.angle_gamma   90.00
#
_symmetry.space_group_name_H-M   'P 1'
#
loop_
_entity.id
_entity.type
_entity.pdbx_description
1 polymer ?
#
loop_
_entity_poly.entity_id
_entity_poly.type
_entity_poly.pdbx_seq_one_letter_code
_entity_poly.pdbx_strand_id
1 'polypeptide(L)'
;MKKSSTDGKTWSFSIFRTDISQYCVYEEGCLVKTVSSLQNYGRQPSAASGPWSDMVCFYLGCSFGFEGKLKKAGVPVRNVEQGRNISMYRTAVGCFPAGKFSCPLVVTMRPIPAALLDAAVEVTHLNPLAHGAPKSWHTLDECDLSRPDYGEQVELQPGDVPVFWACGVTAIEAILSSKPRLAFSHSPGCMFLTDIPDTPSSPLTPPSDSLEPQHTKVSHNPLLYSLASQAAVAKIRQLETVIGEDPGERGIRALFVQDELLRSCLALSHSSSVAITTGFPTHYMHSPPDETDGPPGAIAMATMLLSLGKKVTMLTDRRAVEMNQAIIDEAVRNGVLKAAIPLVTFEDSGPDAALHFLCHHGDASKPRYDHLVAIERSGRASDGNYYNMRGINIKHLVDPIDNLFIAAKDIPGITTTGIGDGGNELGMGKVKDKVINLMPKGSLIACDVPADFAITAGVSNWGGYAVACGLYLLHTCPSHQRYLKKGLGLEPVTPQDQLQDWTANLPSVDKEESFLSTLVKFGIRSGKTAHLAMEVDGLTFHPTHSDIISRLLEVTQRSTTL
;
A
#
# COMPACT_ATOMS: atom_id res chain seq x y z
N MET A 1 27.76 -37.84 6.22
CA MET A 1 28.67 -36.82 5.65
C MET A 1 28.52 -35.53 6.44
N LYS A 2 29.59 -34.76 6.67
CA LYS A 2 29.48 -33.40 7.24
C LYS A 2 29.12 -32.43 6.11
N LYS A 3 28.06 -31.63 6.27
CA LYS A 3 27.82 -30.41 5.46
C LYS A 3 27.74 -29.24 6.43
N SER A 4 28.40 -28.15 6.05
CA SER A 4 28.61 -26.96 6.86
C SER A 4 27.41 -26.01 6.81
N SER A 5 26.98 -25.52 7.97
CA SER A 5 26.53 -24.13 8.10
C SER A 5 27.76 -23.22 8.26
N THR A 6 27.62 -21.94 7.92
CA THR A 6 28.73 -20.98 7.80
C THR A 6 29.38 -20.55 9.12
N ASP A 7 28.79 -20.89 10.28
CA ASP A 7 29.29 -20.50 11.62
C ASP A 7 30.01 -21.64 12.38
N GLY A 8 30.39 -22.74 11.72
CA GLY A 8 31.25 -23.79 12.28
C GLY A 8 30.63 -24.69 13.37
N LYS A 9 29.55 -24.29 14.04
CA LYS A 9 28.78 -25.12 14.98
C LYS A 9 28.01 -26.21 14.23
N THR A 10 28.61 -27.40 14.12
CA THR A 10 27.98 -28.59 13.54
C THR A 10 27.27 -29.40 14.62
N TRP A 11 25.94 -29.24 14.72
CA TRP A 11 25.09 -30.12 15.52
C TRP A 11 25.15 -31.56 14.99
N SER A 12 25.36 -32.53 15.88
CA SER A 12 25.45 -33.95 15.50
C SER A 12 24.11 -34.51 15.01
N PHE A 13 24.15 -35.36 13.97
CA PHE A 13 23.00 -36.14 13.48
C PHE A 13 22.42 -37.14 14.52
N SER A 14 23.02 -37.29 15.71
CA SER A 14 22.43 -38.02 16.84
C SER A 14 21.48 -37.17 17.71
N ILE A 15 21.68 -35.85 17.76
CA ILE A 15 21.08 -34.93 18.74
C ILE A 15 19.61 -34.62 18.39
N PHE A 16 19.32 -34.28 17.14
CA PHE A 16 17.96 -33.89 16.71
C PHE A 16 16.89 -35.00 16.87
N ARG A 17 17.26 -36.23 17.21
CA ARG A 17 16.35 -37.40 17.37
C ARG A 17 15.88 -37.63 18.81
N THR A 18 16.36 -36.84 19.77
CA THR A 18 15.92 -36.83 21.18
C THR A 18 15.54 -35.46 21.70
N ASP A 19 16.14 -34.40 21.16
CA ASP A 19 16.21 -33.11 21.84
C ASP A 19 15.00 -32.20 21.52
N ILE A 20 13.89 -32.82 21.12
CA ILE A 20 12.57 -32.20 20.97
C ILE A 20 11.58 -33.02 21.80
N SER A 21 10.76 -32.37 22.62
CA SER A 21 9.82 -33.04 23.54
C SER A 21 8.78 -33.92 22.85
N GLN A 22 8.38 -33.57 21.63
CA GLN A 22 7.45 -34.37 20.82
C GLN A 22 7.66 -34.14 19.31
N TYR A 23 7.75 -35.24 18.57
CA TYR A 23 7.83 -35.30 17.12
C TYR A 23 6.52 -35.78 16.51
N CYS A 24 6.19 -35.23 15.34
CA CYS A 24 5.12 -35.72 14.47
C CYS A 24 5.73 -36.55 13.33
N VAL A 25 5.11 -37.70 13.04
CA VAL A 25 5.54 -38.64 12.01
C VAL A 25 4.52 -38.67 10.88
N TYR A 26 4.97 -38.42 9.66
CA TYR A 26 4.11 -38.37 8.46
C TYR A 26 4.52 -39.45 7.46
N GLU A 27 3.55 -40.18 6.93
CA GLU A 27 3.74 -41.17 5.86
C GLU A 27 2.73 -40.86 4.74
N GLU A 28 3.19 -40.78 3.49
CA GLU A 28 2.41 -40.34 2.31
C GLU A 28 1.67 -38.98 2.50
N GLY A 29 2.25 -38.10 3.32
CA GLY A 29 1.67 -36.79 3.67
C GLY A 29 0.59 -36.82 4.76
N CYS A 30 0.30 -37.97 5.38
CA CYS A 30 -0.67 -38.08 6.48
C CYS A 30 0.05 -38.16 7.83
N LEU A 31 -0.41 -37.42 8.86
CA LEU A 31 0.07 -37.58 10.23
C LEU A 31 -0.36 -38.95 10.78
N VAL A 32 0.60 -39.82 11.09
CA VAL A 32 0.33 -41.21 11.50
C VAL A 32 0.39 -41.39 13.01
N LYS A 33 1.33 -40.70 13.68
CA LYS A 33 1.56 -40.79 15.14
C LYS A 33 2.43 -39.63 15.63
N THR A 34 2.36 -39.37 16.93
CA THR A 34 3.34 -38.55 17.66
C THR A 34 4.24 -39.45 18.51
N VAL A 35 5.52 -39.09 18.67
CA VAL A 35 6.50 -39.83 19.49
C VAL A 35 7.39 -38.88 20.29
N SER A 36 7.88 -39.30 21.45
CA SER A 36 8.82 -38.53 22.28
C SER A 36 10.29 -38.66 21.83
N SER A 37 10.60 -39.60 20.94
CA SER A 37 11.94 -39.75 20.36
C SER A 37 11.92 -40.49 19.03
N LEU A 38 12.85 -40.14 18.15
CA LEU A 38 13.08 -40.78 16.86
C LEU A 38 14.24 -41.81 16.91
N GLN A 39 14.90 -42.06 18.05
CA GLN A 39 16.05 -42.97 18.14
C GLN A 39 15.77 -44.40 17.62
N ASN A 40 14.56 -44.89 17.86
CA ASN A 40 14.14 -46.24 17.47
C ASN A 40 13.47 -46.27 16.07
N TYR A 41 13.20 -45.12 15.46
CA TYR A 41 12.58 -45.08 14.12
C TYR A 41 13.57 -45.59 13.07
N GLY A 42 13.11 -46.52 12.22
CA GLY A 42 13.92 -47.06 11.14
C GLY A 42 14.94 -48.15 11.53
N ARG A 43 14.89 -48.71 12.74
CA ARG A 43 15.61 -49.95 13.09
C ARG A 43 14.94 -51.20 12.48
N GLN A 44 14.90 -51.26 11.14
CA GLN A 44 14.57 -52.50 10.42
C GLN A 44 15.85 -53.37 10.32
N PRO A 45 15.83 -54.66 10.70
CA PRO A 45 17.04 -55.50 10.72
C PRO A 45 17.71 -55.77 9.36
N SER A 46 17.03 -55.45 8.25
CA SER A 46 17.39 -55.88 6.89
C SER A 46 18.11 -54.83 6.04
N ALA A 47 18.28 -53.59 6.51
CA ALA A 47 18.93 -52.52 5.76
C ALA A 47 20.22 -52.06 6.44
N ALA A 48 21.37 -52.28 5.79
CA ALA A 48 22.70 -51.91 6.28
C ALA A 48 22.87 -50.38 6.49
N SER A 49 22.01 -49.59 5.87
CA SER A 49 21.80 -48.17 6.15
C SER A 49 20.31 -47.94 6.42
N GLY A 50 19.96 -47.58 7.66
CA GLY A 50 18.59 -47.21 8.02
C GLY A 50 18.11 -45.96 7.25
N PRO A 51 16.82 -45.58 7.35
CA PRO A 51 16.20 -44.52 6.52
C PRO A 51 16.77 -43.10 6.72
N TRP A 52 17.78 -42.96 7.59
CA TRP A 52 18.42 -41.72 8.00
C TRP A 52 19.56 -41.26 7.07
N SER A 53 20.09 -42.12 6.18
CA SER A 53 21.25 -41.78 5.35
C SER A 53 20.99 -40.60 4.41
N ASP A 54 19.75 -40.49 3.93
CA ASP A 54 19.34 -39.60 2.84
C ASP A 54 18.43 -38.46 3.36
N MET A 55 18.22 -38.39 4.68
CA MET A 55 17.37 -37.38 5.30
C MET A 55 18.11 -36.05 5.53
N VAL A 56 17.41 -34.96 5.23
CA VAL A 56 17.87 -33.58 5.49
C VAL A 56 17.01 -32.98 6.58
N CYS A 57 17.65 -32.43 7.62
CA CYS A 57 16.99 -31.69 8.68
C CYS A 57 17.03 -30.19 8.36
N PHE A 58 15.88 -29.52 8.50
CA PHE A 58 15.75 -28.07 8.32
C PHE A 58 15.33 -27.46 9.66
N TYR A 59 16.16 -26.57 10.21
CA TYR A 59 15.78 -25.72 11.33
C TYR A 59 15.14 -24.45 10.77
N LEU A 60 13.93 -24.12 11.22
CA LEU A 60 13.15 -22.96 10.78
C LEU A 60 12.92 -22.05 11.99
N GLY A 61 13.02 -20.73 11.78
CA GLY A 61 12.80 -19.73 12.83
C GLY A 61 11.37 -19.75 13.39
N CYS A 62 11.20 -19.27 14.63
CA CYS A 62 9.91 -19.26 15.32
C CYS A 62 9.68 -17.99 16.16
N SER A 63 8.42 -17.75 16.53
CA SER A 63 7.92 -16.44 16.97
C SER A 63 8.29 -16.08 18.40
N PHE A 64 8.66 -17.07 19.20
CA PHE A 64 9.05 -16.91 20.61
C PHE A 64 10.24 -15.97 20.82
N GLY A 65 11.12 -15.75 19.83
CA GLY A 65 12.19 -14.75 19.94
C GLY A 65 11.67 -13.33 20.18
N PHE A 66 10.73 -12.88 19.35
CA PHE A 66 10.23 -11.50 19.46
C PHE A 66 9.20 -11.29 20.59
N GLU A 67 8.61 -12.34 21.17
CA GLU A 67 7.70 -12.19 22.32
C GLU A 67 8.38 -11.53 23.52
N GLY A 68 9.66 -11.84 23.76
CA GLY A 68 10.47 -11.18 24.79
C GLY A 68 10.74 -9.70 24.47
N LYS A 69 10.80 -9.34 23.18
CA LYS A 69 10.99 -7.95 22.73
C LYS A 69 9.66 -7.16 22.85
N LEU A 70 8.53 -7.77 22.48
CA LEU A 70 7.18 -7.20 22.66
C LEU A 70 6.91 -6.84 24.13
N LYS A 71 7.16 -7.78 25.04
CA LYS A 71 7.02 -7.54 26.50
C LYS A 71 7.91 -6.40 27.00
N LYS A 72 9.15 -6.28 26.50
CA LYS A 72 10.06 -5.17 26.85
C LYS A 72 9.56 -3.81 26.36
N ALA A 73 8.84 -3.77 25.24
CA ALA A 73 8.18 -2.58 24.71
C ALA A 73 6.79 -2.32 25.32
N GLY A 74 6.39 -3.06 26.37
CA GLY A 74 5.08 -2.92 27.02
C GLY A 74 3.91 -3.50 26.23
N VAL A 75 4.16 -4.19 25.10
CA VAL A 75 3.12 -4.83 24.31
C VAL A 75 2.72 -6.16 24.97
N PRO A 76 1.44 -6.36 25.33
CA PRO A 76 0.99 -7.60 25.96
C PRO A 76 1.10 -8.78 24.99
N VAL A 77 1.32 -9.96 25.55
CA VAL A 77 1.46 -11.21 24.78
C VAL A 77 0.41 -12.18 25.29
N ARG A 78 -0.83 -11.98 24.80
CA ARG A 78 -2.06 -12.58 25.34
C ARG A 78 -2.00 -14.10 25.48
N ASN A 79 -1.38 -14.80 24.52
CA ASN A 79 -1.19 -16.25 24.58
C ASN A 79 -0.37 -16.66 25.82
N VAL A 80 0.70 -15.93 26.14
CA VAL A 80 1.53 -16.21 27.32
C VAL A 80 0.84 -15.77 28.61
N GLU A 81 0.08 -14.67 28.59
CA GLU A 81 -0.77 -14.24 29.73
C GLU A 81 -1.85 -15.28 30.08
N GLN A 82 -2.42 -15.94 29.07
CA GLN A 82 -3.46 -16.97 29.21
C GLN A 82 -2.89 -18.39 29.39
N GLY A 83 -1.57 -18.58 29.32
CA GLY A 83 -0.93 -19.90 29.39
C GLY A 83 -1.22 -20.83 28.21
N ARG A 84 -1.57 -20.28 27.05
CA ARG A 84 -2.00 -21.00 25.83
C ARG A 84 -0.92 -21.00 24.75
N ASN A 85 -0.89 -22.06 23.94
CA ASN A 85 -0.14 -22.05 22.69
C ASN A 85 -0.71 -21.01 21.73
N ILE A 86 0.17 -20.33 21.00
CA ILE A 86 -0.22 -19.28 20.05
C ILE A 86 -1.17 -19.81 18.97
N SER A 87 -2.27 -19.09 18.72
CA SER A 87 -3.23 -19.43 17.66
C SER A 87 -2.58 -19.32 16.28
N MET A 88 -2.73 -20.35 15.46
CA MET A 88 -2.21 -20.36 14.09
C MET A 88 -3.30 -20.75 13.08
N TYR A 89 -3.31 -20.06 11.94
CA TYR A 89 -4.35 -20.17 10.92
C TYR A 89 -3.72 -20.44 9.56
N ARG A 90 -4.33 -21.37 8.82
CA ARG A 90 -4.08 -21.60 7.40
C ARG A 90 -4.74 -20.49 6.61
N THR A 91 -3.98 -19.89 5.69
CA THR A 91 -4.45 -18.75 4.91
C THR A 91 -4.87 -19.17 3.49
N ALA A 92 -5.71 -18.36 2.82
CA ALA A 92 -5.95 -18.50 1.39
C ALA A 92 -4.72 -18.12 0.52
N VAL A 93 -3.65 -17.60 1.14
CA VAL A 93 -2.45 -17.14 0.44
C VAL A 93 -1.52 -18.32 0.16
N GLY A 94 -1.49 -18.79 -1.09
CA GLY A 94 -0.54 -19.80 -1.53
C GLY A 94 0.93 -19.34 -1.43
N CYS A 95 1.80 -20.19 -0.90
CA CYS A 95 3.24 -20.02 -1.01
C CYS A 95 3.69 -20.20 -2.47
N PHE A 96 4.80 -19.56 -2.84
CA PHE A 96 5.38 -19.72 -4.17
C PHE A 96 5.82 -21.19 -4.37
N PRO A 97 5.40 -21.87 -5.46
CA PRO A 97 5.66 -23.29 -5.64
C PRO A 97 7.14 -23.58 -5.91
N ALA A 98 7.64 -24.68 -5.37
CA ALA A 98 9.02 -25.13 -5.52
C ALA A 98 9.07 -26.65 -5.76
N GLY A 99 9.21 -27.07 -7.02
CA GLY A 99 9.19 -28.49 -7.39
C GLY A 99 7.86 -29.16 -7.01
N LYS A 100 7.89 -30.09 -6.06
CA LYS A 100 6.69 -30.77 -5.54
C LYS A 100 5.98 -30.01 -4.39
N PHE A 101 6.58 -28.94 -3.87
CA PHE A 101 6.00 -28.17 -2.78
C PHE A 101 5.09 -27.07 -3.33
N SER A 102 3.81 -27.11 -2.95
CA SER A 102 2.81 -26.07 -3.20
C SER A 102 1.78 -26.15 -2.08
N CYS A 103 1.73 -25.14 -1.23
CA CYS A 103 0.99 -25.17 0.04
C CYS A 103 0.48 -23.77 0.41
N PRO A 104 -0.59 -23.67 1.23
CA PRO A 104 -0.98 -22.40 1.84
C PRO A 104 0.06 -21.94 2.86
N LEU A 105 0.27 -20.62 2.94
CA LEU A 105 0.95 -20.00 4.06
C LEU A 105 0.14 -20.24 5.34
N VAL A 106 0.84 -20.51 6.44
CA VAL A 106 0.29 -20.47 7.82
C VAL A 106 0.79 -19.20 8.50
N VAL A 107 -0.05 -18.61 9.35
CA VAL A 107 0.27 -17.42 10.16
C VAL A 107 0.01 -17.66 11.65
N THR A 108 0.71 -16.94 12.52
CA THR A 108 0.36 -16.83 13.96
C THR A 108 -0.38 -15.52 14.20
N MET A 109 -1.45 -15.52 14.99
CA MET A 109 -2.22 -14.32 15.38
C MET A 109 -1.94 -13.93 16.84
N ARG A 110 -1.65 -12.65 17.11
CA ARG A 110 -1.62 -12.08 18.46
C ARG A 110 -2.62 -10.91 18.54
N PRO A 111 -3.48 -10.85 19.57
CA PRO A 111 -4.23 -9.64 19.86
C PRO A 111 -3.28 -8.57 20.42
N ILE A 112 -3.28 -7.40 19.80
CA ILE A 112 -2.44 -6.25 20.18
C ILE A 112 -3.36 -5.05 20.44
N PRO A 113 -3.29 -4.38 21.61
CA PRO A 113 -4.06 -3.15 21.86
C PRO A 113 -3.82 -2.12 20.76
N ALA A 114 -4.88 -1.48 20.25
CA ALA A 114 -4.78 -0.56 19.10
C ALA A 114 -3.73 0.57 19.30
N ALA A 115 -3.56 1.04 20.54
CA ALA A 115 -2.58 2.06 20.93
C ALA A 115 -1.12 1.57 20.96
N LEU A 116 -0.88 0.26 20.85
CA LEU A 116 0.45 -0.37 20.88
C LEU A 116 0.82 -1.05 19.55
N LEU A 117 0.03 -0.82 18.50
CA LEU A 117 0.30 -1.37 17.16
C LEU A 117 1.64 -0.88 16.61
N ASP A 118 1.91 0.42 16.66
CA ASP A 118 3.18 1.00 16.19
C ASP A 118 4.38 0.36 16.90
N ALA A 119 4.30 0.23 18.24
CA ALA A 119 5.33 -0.46 19.03
C ALA A 119 5.50 -1.94 18.65
N ALA A 120 4.41 -2.65 18.33
CA ALA A 120 4.46 -4.03 17.89
C ALA A 120 5.09 -4.18 16.49
N VAL A 121 4.80 -3.26 15.55
CA VAL A 121 5.46 -3.22 14.23
C VAL A 121 6.94 -2.90 14.40
N GLU A 122 7.27 -1.83 15.13
CA GLU A 122 8.63 -1.36 15.38
C GLU A 122 9.52 -2.45 15.99
N VAL A 123 9.00 -3.23 16.93
CA VAL A 123 9.76 -4.31 17.56
C VAL A 123 9.95 -5.54 16.66
N THR A 124 9.08 -5.77 15.68
CA THR A 124 9.06 -7.00 14.88
C THR A 124 9.54 -6.86 13.45
N HIS A 125 9.56 -5.64 12.88
CA HIS A 125 9.86 -5.42 11.47
C HIS A 125 11.26 -5.91 11.05
N LEU A 126 12.28 -5.64 11.86
CA LEU A 126 13.66 -6.11 11.66
C LEU A 126 13.92 -7.44 12.40
N ASN A 127 13.38 -8.54 11.86
CA ASN A 127 13.70 -9.89 12.35
C ASN A 127 14.02 -10.87 11.19
N PRO A 128 15.25 -10.84 10.64
CA PRO A 128 15.61 -11.51 9.39
C PRO A 128 15.69 -13.04 9.50
N LEU A 129 15.87 -13.60 10.70
CA LEU A 129 15.97 -15.04 10.94
C LEU A 129 14.62 -15.70 11.28
N ALA A 130 13.54 -14.91 11.36
CA ALA A 130 12.24 -15.41 11.80
C ALA A 130 11.09 -14.76 11.03
N HIS A 131 10.22 -14.01 11.70
CA HIS A 131 8.89 -13.66 11.18
C HIS A 131 8.85 -12.41 10.30
N GLY A 132 9.85 -11.54 10.43
CA GLY A 132 9.82 -10.17 9.91
C GLY A 132 8.63 -9.35 10.43
N ALA A 133 8.34 -8.26 9.72
CA ALA A 133 7.19 -7.42 9.97
C ALA A 133 5.85 -8.19 9.92
N PRO A 134 4.82 -7.73 10.66
CA PRO A 134 3.49 -8.30 10.56
C PRO A 134 2.97 -8.19 9.13
N LYS A 135 2.25 -9.23 8.68
CA LYS A 135 1.63 -9.25 7.35
C LYS A 135 0.35 -8.42 7.34
N SER A 136 -0.02 -7.91 6.17
CA SER A 136 -1.28 -7.19 6.02
C SER A 136 -2.47 -8.09 6.40
N TRP A 137 -3.17 -7.59 7.40
CA TRP A 137 -4.20 -8.21 8.22
C TRP A 137 -5.52 -8.39 7.41
N HIS A 138 -5.79 -7.52 6.42
CA HIS A 138 -6.82 -7.65 5.38
C HIS A 138 -6.97 -9.05 4.78
N THR A 139 -5.86 -9.74 4.52
CA THR A 139 -5.90 -10.95 3.68
C THR A 139 -6.28 -12.20 4.44
N LEU A 140 -6.87 -11.99 5.63
CA LEU A 140 -7.25 -12.96 6.65
C LEU A 140 -8.56 -12.58 7.37
N ASP A 141 -9.32 -11.59 6.87
CA ASP A 141 -10.66 -11.27 7.38
C ASP A 141 -11.65 -12.45 7.21
N GLU A 142 -11.26 -13.48 6.45
CA GLU A 142 -11.95 -14.77 6.29
C GLU A 142 -11.62 -15.82 7.38
N CYS A 143 -10.64 -15.55 8.25
CA CYS A 143 -10.23 -16.49 9.30
C CYS A 143 -11.15 -16.39 10.54
N ASP A 144 -11.94 -17.44 10.79
CA ASP A 144 -12.66 -17.62 12.06
C ASP A 144 -11.68 -17.73 13.23
N LEU A 145 -11.46 -16.61 13.93
CA LEU A 145 -10.52 -16.51 15.04
C LEU A 145 -10.86 -17.46 16.19
N SER A 146 -12.11 -17.92 16.31
CA SER A 146 -12.50 -18.88 17.35
C SER A 146 -11.94 -20.28 17.14
N ARG A 147 -11.51 -20.61 15.91
CA ARG A 147 -11.18 -21.98 15.51
C ARG A 147 -9.85 -22.07 14.74
N PRO A 148 -8.70 -21.90 15.41
CA PRO A 148 -7.39 -22.03 14.79
C PRO A 148 -7.12 -23.44 14.25
N ASP A 149 -6.40 -23.54 13.14
CA ASP A 149 -5.95 -24.82 12.55
C ASP A 149 -4.87 -25.51 13.41
N TYR A 150 -4.05 -24.71 14.11
CA TYR A 150 -3.02 -25.20 15.04
C TYR A 150 -2.90 -24.31 16.28
N GLY A 151 -2.48 -24.91 17.40
CA GLY A 151 -2.37 -24.21 18.68
C GLY A 151 -3.73 -24.12 19.39
N GLU A 152 -3.92 -23.08 20.20
CA GLU A 152 -5.11 -22.88 21.02
C GLU A 152 -5.73 -21.51 20.73
N GLN A 153 -7.04 -21.36 20.95
CA GLN A 153 -7.72 -20.07 20.79
C GLN A 153 -7.23 -19.08 21.85
N VAL A 154 -6.84 -17.87 21.43
CA VAL A 154 -6.45 -16.78 22.34
C VAL A 154 -7.60 -15.77 22.43
N GLU A 155 -8.00 -15.41 23.65
CA GLU A 155 -9.07 -14.43 23.87
C GLU A 155 -8.56 -12.99 23.68
N LEU A 156 -9.34 -12.19 22.95
CA LEU A 156 -9.10 -10.75 22.72
C LEU A 156 -9.71 -9.93 23.86
N GLN A 157 -9.05 -8.83 24.26
CA GLN A 157 -9.65 -7.81 25.12
C GLN A 157 -10.32 -6.70 24.29
N PRO A 158 -11.29 -5.93 24.85
CA PRO A 158 -11.86 -4.78 24.17
C PRO A 158 -10.77 -3.78 23.74
N GLY A 159 -10.71 -3.47 22.44
CA GLY A 159 -9.68 -2.60 21.86
C GLY A 159 -8.38 -3.32 21.43
N ASP A 160 -8.27 -4.64 21.62
CA ASP A 160 -7.26 -5.44 20.93
C ASP A 160 -7.62 -5.60 19.45
N VAL A 161 -6.60 -5.60 18.59
CA VAL A 161 -6.66 -5.88 17.16
C VAL A 161 -5.91 -7.19 16.88
N PRO A 162 -6.45 -8.12 16.08
CA PRO A 162 -5.73 -9.31 15.65
C PRO A 162 -4.61 -8.94 14.67
N VAL A 163 -3.35 -9.22 15.03
CA VAL A 163 -2.18 -8.97 14.17
C VAL A 163 -1.51 -10.29 13.81
N PHE A 164 -1.12 -10.45 12.55
CA PHE A 164 -0.64 -11.71 11.99
C PHE A 164 0.82 -11.64 11.54
N TRP A 165 1.56 -12.72 11.79
CA TRP A 165 2.92 -12.93 11.30
C TRP A 165 2.98 -14.26 10.53
N ALA A 166 3.93 -14.43 9.60
CA ALA A 166 4.19 -15.74 8.97
C ALA A 166 4.35 -16.86 10.03
N CYS A 167 4.25 -18.15 9.70
CA CYS A 167 4.55 -19.21 10.67
C CYS A 167 5.43 -20.32 10.07
N GLY A 168 6.42 -20.79 10.84
CA GLY A 168 7.24 -21.96 10.49
C GLY A 168 6.42 -23.25 10.30
N VAL A 169 5.21 -23.32 10.87
CA VAL A 169 4.22 -24.40 10.63
C VAL A 169 3.76 -24.47 9.17
N THR A 170 4.02 -23.45 8.34
CA THR A 170 3.90 -23.55 6.87
C THR A 170 4.68 -24.75 6.29
N ALA A 171 5.78 -25.17 6.92
CA ALA A 171 6.51 -26.37 6.51
C ALA A 171 5.73 -27.68 6.76
N ILE A 172 4.79 -27.71 7.71
CA ILE A 172 3.88 -28.85 7.89
C ILE A 172 2.91 -28.91 6.72
N GLU A 173 2.30 -27.78 6.31
CA GLU A 173 1.48 -27.72 5.09
C GLU A 173 2.25 -28.17 3.84
N ALA A 174 3.52 -27.82 3.73
CA ALA A 174 4.39 -28.29 2.64
C ALA A 174 4.61 -29.82 2.68
N ILE A 175 4.70 -30.44 3.85
CA ILE A 175 4.74 -31.91 4.01
C ILE A 175 3.41 -32.53 3.59
N LEU A 176 2.28 -32.03 4.10
CA LEU A 176 0.94 -32.55 3.79
C LEU A 176 0.64 -32.48 2.28
N SER A 177 1.01 -31.38 1.63
CA SER A 177 0.76 -31.16 0.20
C SER A 177 1.67 -31.98 -0.72
N SER A 178 2.96 -32.09 -0.38
CA SER A 178 3.96 -32.78 -1.23
C SER A 178 3.95 -34.30 -1.10
N LYS A 179 3.26 -34.82 -0.07
CA LYS A 179 3.07 -36.25 0.21
C LYS A 179 4.37 -37.07 0.13
N PRO A 180 5.39 -36.74 0.95
CA PRO A 180 6.60 -37.54 1.03
C PRO A 180 6.29 -38.91 1.65
N ARG A 181 6.96 -39.96 1.16
CA ARG A 181 6.84 -41.33 1.70
C ARG A 181 7.03 -41.39 3.21
N LEU A 182 7.97 -40.60 3.73
CA LEU A 182 8.24 -40.45 5.15
C LEU A 182 8.79 -39.04 5.41
N ALA A 183 8.23 -38.35 6.40
CA ALA A 183 8.74 -37.08 6.91
C ALA A 183 8.53 -36.96 8.43
N PHE A 184 9.27 -36.05 9.05
CA PHE A 184 9.16 -35.72 10.47
C PHE A 184 9.07 -34.21 10.66
N SER A 185 8.26 -33.78 11.63
CA SER A 185 8.30 -32.42 12.16
C SER A 185 8.35 -32.46 13.68
N HIS A 186 8.51 -31.31 14.31
CA HIS A 186 8.11 -31.14 15.70
C HIS A 186 6.58 -31.05 15.80
N SER A 187 6.02 -31.39 16.95
CA SER A 187 4.63 -31.05 17.29
C SER A 187 4.53 -29.54 17.59
N PRO A 188 3.51 -28.79 17.13
CA PRO A 188 3.37 -27.37 17.45
C PRO A 188 3.50 -27.09 18.96
N GLY A 189 4.29 -26.07 19.31
CA GLY A 189 4.66 -25.76 20.71
C GLY A 189 5.84 -26.57 21.28
N CYS A 190 6.14 -27.74 20.72
CA CYS A 190 7.26 -28.60 21.13
C CYS A 190 8.51 -28.32 20.29
N MET A 191 9.15 -27.15 20.42
CA MET A 191 10.28 -26.76 19.55
C MET A 191 11.62 -27.40 19.95
N PHE A 192 12.59 -27.41 19.03
CA PHE A 192 14.00 -27.57 19.35
C PHE A 192 14.54 -26.27 19.95
N LEU A 193 15.15 -26.33 21.13
CA LEU A 193 15.82 -25.20 21.78
C LEU A 193 17.32 -25.21 21.41
N THR A 194 17.89 -24.05 21.15
CA THR A 194 19.30 -23.91 20.74
C THR A 194 20.09 -23.07 21.73
N ASP A 195 21.39 -23.35 21.86
CA ASP A 195 22.34 -22.50 22.61
C ASP A 195 22.70 -21.18 21.87
N ILE A 196 22.01 -20.86 20.78
CA ILE A 196 22.15 -19.57 20.08
C ILE A 196 21.16 -18.59 20.73
N PRO A 197 21.63 -17.54 21.42
CA PRO A 197 20.72 -16.54 22.00
C PRO A 197 20.04 -15.71 20.90
N ASP A 198 18.81 -15.24 21.15
CA ASP A 198 18.15 -14.21 20.33
C ASP A 198 18.74 -12.81 20.61
N THR A 199 20.05 -12.72 20.49
CA THR A 199 20.73 -11.45 20.18
C THR A 199 20.57 -11.19 18.69
N PRO A 200 20.39 -9.94 18.25
CA PRO A 200 20.52 -9.62 16.83
C PRO A 200 21.95 -9.97 16.41
N SER A 201 22.11 -11.10 15.72
CA SER A 201 23.33 -11.36 14.96
C SER A 201 23.47 -10.19 14.00
N SER A 202 24.54 -9.39 14.15
CA SER A 202 24.91 -8.42 13.13
C SER A 202 24.88 -9.19 11.80
N PRO A 203 24.02 -8.82 10.84
CA PRO A 203 24.00 -9.53 9.58
C PRO A 203 25.41 -9.40 8.98
N LEU A 204 25.87 -10.48 8.32
CA LEU A 204 27.25 -10.58 7.79
C LEU A 204 27.59 -9.45 6.80
N THR A 205 26.57 -8.78 6.30
CA THR A 205 26.59 -7.41 5.78
C THR A 205 25.51 -6.63 6.54
N PRO A 206 25.74 -5.40 7.06
CA PRO A 206 24.62 -4.54 7.42
C PRO A 206 23.69 -4.41 6.21
N PRO A 207 22.36 -4.31 6.40
CA PRO A 207 21.52 -3.80 5.32
C PRO A 207 22.10 -2.44 4.95
N SER A 208 22.29 -2.16 3.66
CA SER A 208 22.55 -0.78 3.28
C SER A 208 21.36 0.07 3.74
N ASP A 209 21.62 1.27 4.25
CA ASP A 209 20.59 2.21 4.78
C ASP A 209 19.44 2.43 3.77
N SER A 210 19.69 2.18 2.47
CA SER A 210 18.71 2.14 1.39
C SER A 210 17.63 1.05 1.46
N LEU A 211 17.76 0.03 2.33
CA LEU A 211 16.86 -1.12 2.45
C LEU A 211 16.15 -1.23 3.82
N GLU A 212 16.58 -0.50 4.85
CA GLU A 212 15.96 -0.51 6.17
C GLU A 212 14.47 -0.15 6.08
N PRO A 213 13.52 -1.02 6.48
CA PRO A 213 12.11 -0.81 6.21
C PRO A 213 11.44 0.09 7.26
N GLN A 214 11.00 1.27 6.85
CA GLN A 214 10.14 2.15 7.66
C GLN A 214 8.66 1.76 7.48
N HIS A 215 7.92 1.73 8.58
CA HIS A 215 6.48 1.49 8.58
C HIS A 215 5.66 2.78 8.57
N THR A 216 4.44 2.71 8.05
CA THR A 216 3.51 3.84 7.99
C THR A 216 2.07 3.33 8.06
N LYS A 217 1.26 3.97 8.91
CA LYS A 217 -0.18 3.74 8.96
C LYS A 217 -0.85 4.44 7.79
N VAL A 218 -1.64 3.69 7.02
CA VAL A 218 -2.30 4.13 5.79
C VAL A 218 -3.79 4.39 6.04
N SER A 219 -4.54 3.38 6.49
CA SER A 219 -5.98 3.51 6.84
C SER A 219 -6.20 3.35 8.35
N HIS A 220 -7.46 3.50 8.78
CA HIS A 220 -7.99 3.16 10.11
C HIS A 220 -9.10 2.09 10.06
N ASN A 221 -9.86 2.04 8.97
CA ASN A 221 -10.91 1.07 8.73
C ASN A 221 -10.96 0.76 7.23
N PRO A 222 -10.68 -0.48 6.82
CA PRO A 222 -10.05 -1.56 7.59
C PRO A 222 -8.54 -1.25 7.79
N LEU A 223 -7.95 -1.65 8.94
CA LEU A 223 -6.51 -1.50 9.24
C LEU A 223 -5.99 -0.08 9.12
N LEU A 224 -4.89 0.28 8.44
CA LEU A 224 -3.93 -0.47 7.58
C LEU A 224 -2.49 0.00 7.86
N TYR A 225 -1.49 -0.88 7.72
CA TYR A 225 -0.05 -0.52 7.69
C TYR A 225 0.63 -0.96 6.40
N SER A 226 1.59 -0.17 5.95
CA SER A 226 2.49 -0.48 4.84
C SER A 226 3.95 -0.24 5.22
N LEU A 227 4.88 -0.79 4.42
CA LEU A 227 6.33 -0.71 4.61
C LEU A 227 6.99 -0.23 3.33
N ALA A 228 7.97 0.66 3.42
CA ALA A 228 8.90 1.00 2.34
C ALA A 228 10.30 1.20 2.94
N SER A 229 11.36 1.16 2.14
CA SER A 229 12.69 1.44 2.69
C SER A 229 12.84 2.92 3.06
N GLN A 230 13.66 3.23 4.06
CA GLN A 230 13.90 4.59 4.54
C GLN A 230 14.32 5.53 3.42
N ALA A 231 15.16 5.07 2.48
CA ALA A 231 15.52 5.85 1.29
C ALA A 231 14.34 6.14 0.34
N ALA A 232 13.42 5.18 0.15
CA ALA A 232 12.22 5.42 -0.65
C ALA A 232 11.29 6.43 0.05
N VAL A 233 11.11 6.31 1.37
CA VAL A 233 10.32 7.27 2.16
C VAL A 233 10.95 8.67 2.15
N ALA A 234 12.27 8.78 2.31
CA ALA A 234 12.99 10.05 2.27
C ALA A 234 12.85 10.74 0.91
N LYS A 235 12.96 10.00 -0.20
CA LYS A 235 12.68 10.53 -1.54
C LYS A 235 11.25 11.01 -1.70
N ILE A 236 10.25 10.26 -1.22
CA ILE A 236 8.84 10.68 -1.32
C ILE A 236 8.59 11.97 -0.50
N ARG A 237 9.17 12.11 0.69
CA ARG A 237 9.15 13.37 1.46
C ARG A 237 9.85 14.52 0.73
N GLN A 238 10.90 14.24 -0.03
CA GLN A 238 11.56 15.23 -0.88
C GLN A 238 10.67 15.66 -2.07
N LEU A 239 9.94 14.73 -2.71
CA LEU A 239 8.91 15.06 -3.69
C LEU A 239 7.81 15.96 -3.07
N GLU A 240 7.34 15.61 -1.86
CA GLU A 240 6.35 16.39 -1.09
C GLU A 240 6.83 17.83 -0.80
N THR A 241 8.14 17.98 -0.53
CA THR A 241 8.77 19.30 -0.32
C THR A 241 8.83 20.12 -1.62
N VAL A 242 9.12 19.50 -2.76
CA VAL A 242 9.20 20.17 -4.08
C VAL A 242 7.82 20.67 -4.51
N ILE A 243 6.76 19.86 -4.37
CA ILE A 243 5.40 20.29 -4.74
C ILE A 243 4.83 21.35 -3.80
N GLY A 244 5.35 21.44 -2.56
CA GLY A 244 5.03 22.50 -1.59
C GLY A 244 5.71 23.85 -1.87
N GLU A 245 6.36 24.03 -3.02
CA GLU A 245 6.78 25.34 -3.49
C GLU A 245 5.57 26.19 -3.92
N ASP A 246 5.61 27.48 -3.60
CA ASP A 246 4.48 28.39 -3.78
C ASP A 246 4.91 29.66 -4.54
N PRO A 247 5.35 29.54 -5.82
CA PRO A 247 5.68 30.70 -6.64
C PRO A 247 4.44 31.53 -7.03
N GLY A 248 3.23 31.00 -6.79
CA GLY A 248 1.98 31.73 -6.98
C GLY A 248 1.60 32.65 -5.81
N GLU A 249 2.34 32.58 -4.69
CA GLU A 249 2.11 33.24 -3.41
C GLU A 249 0.69 33.04 -2.86
N ARG A 250 0.16 31.81 -2.99
CA ARG A 250 -1.20 31.42 -2.57
C ARG A 250 -1.34 31.23 -1.05
N GLY A 251 -0.23 30.98 -0.36
CA GLY A 251 -0.18 30.64 1.06
C GLY A 251 -0.28 29.14 1.34
N ILE A 252 -0.23 28.29 0.31
CA ILE A 252 -0.49 26.83 0.39
C ILE A 252 0.42 26.10 1.37
N ARG A 253 1.65 26.60 1.56
CA ARG A 253 2.62 26.11 2.55
C ARG A 253 2.08 26.08 3.98
N ALA A 254 1.11 26.94 4.30
CA ALA A 254 0.48 26.96 5.61
C ALA A 254 -0.52 25.80 5.79
N LEU A 255 -1.14 25.32 4.69
CA LEU A 255 -2.06 24.19 4.71
C LEU A 255 -1.33 22.84 4.85
N PHE A 256 -0.06 22.76 4.40
CA PHE A 256 0.80 21.57 4.44
C PHE A 256 0.63 20.67 5.67
N VAL A 257 0.46 19.37 5.41
CA VAL A 257 0.50 18.29 6.39
C VAL A 257 1.50 17.26 5.87
N GLN A 258 2.45 16.88 6.73
CA GLN A 258 3.55 15.98 6.35
C GLN A 258 3.06 14.55 6.14
N ASP A 259 3.66 13.85 5.17
CA ASP A 259 3.43 12.45 4.81
C ASP A 259 2.04 12.15 4.21
N GLU A 260 1.29 13.16 3.78
CA GLU A 260 0.02 12.97 3.06
C GLU A 260 0.27 12.37 1.67
N LEU A 261 1.30 12.83 0.95
CA LEU A 261 1.78 12.22 -0.30
C LEU A 261 2.27 10.79 -0.05
N LEU A 262 3.01 10.56 1.03
CA LEU A 262 3.52 9.23 1.37
C LEU A 262 2.37 8.24 1.62
N ARG A 263 1.40 8.60 2.45
CA ARG A 263 0.26 7.74 2.78
C ARG A 263 -0.64 7.50 1.56
N SER A 264 -0.89 8.52 0.75
CA SER A 264 -1.60 8.40 -0.54
C SER A 264 -0.89 7.44 -1.50
N CYS A 265 0.42 7.59 -1.70
CA CYS A 265 1.23 6.69 -2.54
C CYS A 265 1.20 5.25 -2.03
N LEU A 266 1.26 5.04 -0.70
CA LEU A 266 1.18 3.71 -0.09
C LEU A 266 -0.22 3.10 -0.22
N ALA A 267 -1.30 3.87 -0.08
CA ALA A 267 -2.67 3.39 -0.32
C ALA A 267 -2.82 2.93 -1.78
N LEU A 268 -2.50 3.83 -2.72
CA LEU A 268 -2.56 3.57 -4.16
C LEU A 268 -1.67 2.41 -4.61
N SER A 269 -0.57 2.11 -3.90
CA SER A 269 0.27 0.95 -4.23
C SER A 269 -0.40 -0.39 -3.89
N HIS A 270 -1.22 -0.47 -2.84
CA HIS A 270 -2.05 -1.64 -2.53
C HIS A 270 -3.32 -1.74 -3.40
N SER A 271 -3.84 -0.63 -3.91
CA SER A 271 -5.06 -0.59 -4.73
C SER A 271 -4.94 -1.36 -6.05
N SER A 272 -5.98 -2.08 -6.43
CA SER A 272 -6.14 -2.76 -7.72
C SER A 272 -7.03 -1.99 -8.69
N SER A 273 -7.96 -1.18 -8.19
CA SER A 273 -8.94 -0.39 -8.93
C SER A 273 -9.02 1.03 -8.37
N VAL A 274 -8.83 2.04 -9.23
CA VAL A 274 -8.78 3.46 -8.84
C VAL A 274 -9.74 4.28 -9.72
N ALA A 275 -10.57 5.10 -9.09
CA ALA A 275 -11.33 6.15 -9.77
C ALA A 275 -10.65 7.51 -9.57
N ILE A 276 -10.44 8.26 -10.65
CA ILE A 276 -9.83 9.60 -10.61
C ILE A 276 -10.85 10.62 -11.14
N THR A 277 -11.05 11.71 -10.41
CA THR A 277 -11.87 12.84 -10.83
C THR A 277 -11.08 14.13 -10.79
N THR A 278 -11.36 15.01 -11.75
CA THR A 278 -10.69 16.30 -11.95
C THR A 278 -11.61 17.23 -12.73
N GLY A 279 -11.39 18.53 -12.59
CA GLY A 279 -12.12 19.55 -13.33
C GLY A 279 -12.75 20.58 -12.39
N PHE A 280 -12.28 21.82 -12.54
CA PHE A 280 -12.74 22.98 -11.80
C PHE A 280 -13.29 24.03 -12.78
N PRO A 281 -14.61 24.32 -12.80
CA PRO A 281 -15.21 25.31 -13.71
C PRO A 281 -15.03 26.74 -13.19
N THR A 282 -13.77 27.18 -13.09
CA THR A 282 -13.38 28.49 -12.57
C THR A 282 -13.90 29.65 -13.42
N HIS A 283 -14.03 29.46 -14.74
CA HIS A 283 -14.33 30.47 -15.75
C HIS A 283 -15.77 30.37 -16.27
N TYR A 284 -16.76 30.46 -15.39
CA TYR A 284 -18.20 30.35 -15.68
C TYR A 284 -18.78 31.25 -16.82
N MET A 285 -18.03 32.24 -17.31
CA MET A 285 -18.38 33.09 -18.46
C MET A 285 -17.78 32.61 -19.80
N HIS A 286 -16.96 31.56 -19.78
CA HIS A 286 -16.32 30.94 -20.94
C HIS A 286 -16.86 29.54 -21.20
N SER A 287 -16.64 29.04 -22.42
CA SER A 287 -16.96 27.67 -22.83
C SER A 287 -15.72 27.06 -23.51
N PRO A 288 -15.10 26.00 -22.95
CA PRO A 288 -15.41 25.43 -21.63
C PRO A 288 -15.11 26.41 -20.47
N PRO A 289 -15.77 26.24 -19.30
CA PRO A 289 -15.48 27.00 -18.09
C PRO A 289 -14.30 26.42 -17.28
N ASP A 290 -13.83 25.23 -17.66
CA ASP A 290 -12.78 24.46 -16.98
C ASP A 290 -11.38 25.07 -17.15
N GLU A 291 -10.49 24.74 -16.22
CA GLU A 291 -9.12 25.27 -16.18
C GLU A 291 -8.02 24.24 -16.44
N THR A 292 -6.79 24.73 -16.65
CA THR A 292 -5.63 23.90 -17.00
C THR A 292 -4.98 23.17 -15.83
N ASP A 293 -5.34 23.51 -14.58
CA ASP A 293 -4.89 22.73 -13.41
C ASP A 293 -5.85 21.57 -13.11
N GLY A 294 -5.30 20.43 -12.71
CA GLY A 294 -6.00 19.17 -12.48
C GLY A 294 -5.77 18.10 -13.56
N PRO A 295 -6.29 18.29 -14.81
CA PRO A 295 -6.26 17.24 -15.83
C PRO A 295 -4.87 16.70 -16.14
N PRO A 296 -3.80 17.50 -16.25
CA PRO A 296 -2.47 16.96 -16.50
C PRO A 296 -1.93 16.05 -15.39
N GLY A 297 -2.10 16.45 -14.12
CA GLY A 297 -1.75 15.61 -12.97
C GLY A 297 -2.59 14.33 -12.91
N ALA A 298 -3.88 14.41 -13.25
CA ALA A 298 -4.78 13.26 -13.34
C ALA A 298 -4.30 12.25 -14.39
N ILE A 299 -3.92 12.72 -15.59
CA ILE A 299 -3.39 11.87 -16.66
C ILE A 299 -2.03 11.27 -16.31
N ALA A 300 -1.14 12.03 -15.66
CA ALA A 300 0.15 11.49 -15.19
C ALA A 300 -0.04 10.34 -14.17
N MET A 301 -0.97 10.51 -13.21
CA MET A 301 -1.35 9.43 -12.28
C MET A 301 -1.95 8.24 -13.02
N ALA A 302 -2.91 8.46 -13.93
CA ALA A 302 -3.56 7.40 -14.70
C ALA A 302 -2.53 6.59 -15.50
N THR A 303 -1.60 7.25 -16.20
CA THR A 303 -0.53 6.63 -16.98
C THR A 303 0.37 5.73 -16.13
N MET A 304 0.80 6.21 -14.95
CA MET A 304 1.61 5.39 -14.03
C MET A 304 0.79 4.21 -13.46
N LEU A 305 -0.44 4.44 -13.00
CA LEU A 305 -1.29 3.37 -12.45
C LEU A 305 -1.56 2.25 -13.48
N LEU A 306 -1.81 2.60 -14.74
CA LEU A 306 -1.94 1.64 -15.86
C LEU A 306 -0.63 0.87 -16.12
N SER A 307 0.52 1.55 -16.06
CA SER A 307 1.86 0.95 -16.22
C SER A 307 2.19 -0.04 -15.08
N LEU A 308 1.64 0.21 -13.89
CA LEU A 308 1.68 -0.68 -12.74
C LEU A 308 0.61 -1.79 -12.77
N GLY A 309 -0.17 -1.90 -13.85
CA GLY A 309 -1.18 -2.96 -14.07
C GLY A 309 -2.49 -2.76 -13.30
N LYS A 310 -2.76 -1.57 -12.78
CA LYS A 310 -3.98 -1.23 -12.02
C LYS A 310 -5.10 -0.83 -12.97
N LYS A 311 -6.35 -1.06 -12.56
CA LYS A 311 -7.53 -0.59 -13.29
C LYS A 311 -7.77 0.89 -12.94
N VAL A 312 -7.93 1.73 -13.95
CA VAL A 312 -8.20 3.16 -13.80
C VAL A 312 -9.52 3.52 -14.45
N THR A 313 -10.31 4.38 -13.82
CA THR A 313 -11.54 4.99 -14.37
C THR A 313 -11.47 6.49 -14.15
N MET A 314 -11.83 7.29 -15.15
CA MET A 314 -12.02 8.73 -15.01
C MET A 314 -13.49 9.04 -14.71
N LEU A 315 -13.73 9.94 -13.76
CA LEU A 315 -15.05 10.44 -13.38
C LEU A 315 -15.13 11.95 -13.61
N THR A 316 -16.14 12.38 -14.35
CA THR A 316 -16.33 13.79 -14.78
C THR A 316 -17.76 14.27 -14.53
N ASP A 317 -17.94 15.59 -14.49
CA ASP A 317 -19.26 16.22 -14.65
C ASP A 317 -19.90 15.80 -15.98
N ARG A 318 -21.23 15.58 -16.00
CA ARG A 318 -22.05 15.26 -17.17
C ARG A 318 -21.91 16.29 -18.28
N ARG A 319 -21.78 17.59 -17.94
CA ARG A 319 -21.55 18.68 -18.90
C ARG A 319 -20.22 18.59 -19.66
N ALA A 320 -19.23 17.86 -19.12
CA ALA A 320 -17.86 17.84 -19.61
C ALA A 320 -17.48 16.51 -20.28
N VAL A 321 -18.40 15.53 -20.36
CA VAL A 321 -18.13 14.18 -20.90
C VAL A 321 -17.56 14.22 -22.33
N GLU A 322 -18.20 14.94 -23.25
CA GLU A 322 -17.77 14.98 -24.65
C GLU A 322 -16.38 15.59 -24.81
N MET A 323 -16.11 16.69 -24.09
CA MET A 323 -14.81 17.36 -24.07
C MET A 323 -13.73 16.47 -23.46
N ASN A 324 -13.99 15.91 -22.28
CA ASN A 324 -13.02 15.09 -21.56
C ASN A 324 -12.75 13.76 -22.28
N GLN A 325 -13.73 13.18 -22.98
CA GLN A 325 -13.50 12.02 -23.86
C GLN A 325 -12.57 12.40 -25.02
N ALA A 326 -12.82 13.53 -25.70
CA ALA A 326 -11.98 13.97 -26.81
C ALA A 326 -10.53 14.29 -26.37
N ILE A 327 -10.35 14.86 -25.17
CA ILE A 327 -9.04 15.10 -24.54
C ILE A 327 -8.34 13.79 -24.18
N ILE A 328 -9.04 12.83 -23.57
CA ILE A 328 -8.49 11.50 -23.26
C ILE A 328 -8.07 10.77 -24.55
N ASP A 329 -8.89 10.80 -25.59
CA ASP A 329 -8.58 10.16 -26.87
C ASP A 329 -7.35 10.81 -27.54
N GLU A 330 -7.19 12.13 -27.44
CA GLU A 330 -6.01 12.85 -27.92
C GLU A 330 -4.75 12.53 -27.09
N ALA A 331 -4.88 12.40 -25.77
CA ALA A 331 -3.79 11.98 -24.89
C ALA A 331 -3.29 10.57 -25.23
N VAL A 332 -4.19 9.64 -25.60
CA VAL A 332 -3.82 8.30 -26.08
C VAL A 332 -3.16 8.38 -27.45
N ARG A 333 -3.73 9.14 -28.40
CA ARG A 333 -3.13 9.33 -29.74
C ARG A 333 -1.70 9.88 -29.69
N ASN A 334 -1.45 10.82 -28.79
CA ASN A 334 -0.15 11.47 -28.63
C ASN A 334 0.81 10.74 -27.65
N GLY A 335 0.42 9.57 -27.12
CA GLY A 335 1.27 8.77 -26.22
C GLY A 335 1.51 9.37 -24.82
N VAL A 336 0.74 10.39 -24.43
CA VAL A 336 0.75 10.96 -23.08
C VAL A 336 0.05 9.99 -22.11
N LEU A 337 -1.12 9.49 -22.53
CA LEU A 337 -1.88 8.47 -21.80
C LEU A 337 -1.58 7.08 -22.38
N LYS A 338 -1.10 6.16 -21.54
CA LYS A 338 -0.64 4.82 -21.95
C LYS A 338 -1.71 3.99 -22.69
N ALA A 339 -2.97 4.09 -22.30
CA ALA A 339 -4.08 3.35 -22.91
C ALA A 339 -5.40 4.07 -22.63
N ALA A 340 -6.42 3.81 -23.46
CA ALA A 340 -7.77 4.32 -23.22
C ALA A 340 -8.31 3.83 -21.87
N ILE A 341 -8.96 4.73 -21.14
CA ILE A 341 -9.58 4.49 -19.83
C ILE A 341 -11.08 4.80 -19.89
N PRO A 342 -11.94 4.07 -19.16
CA PRO A 342 -13.36 4.39 -19.09
C PRO A 342 -13.56 5.79 -18.50
N LEU A 343 -14.35 6.61 -19.19
CA LEU A 343 -14.87 7.88 -18.68
C LEU A 343 -16.33 7.66 -18.25
N VAL A 344 -16.65 8.00 -17.00
CA VAL A 344 -17.99 7.84 -16.43
C VAL A 344 -18.48 9.12 -15.77
N THR A 345 -19.78 9.16 -15.47
CA THR A 345 -20.45 10.21 -14.69
C THR A 345 -21.07 9.60 -13.44
N PHE A 346 -21.32 10.44 -12.43
CA PHE A 346 -22.10 10.07 -11.26
C PHE A 346 -23.45 10.78 -11.33
N GLU A 347 -24.55 10.03 -11.20
CA GLU A 347 -25.91 10.58 -11.20
C GLU A 347 -26.56 10.30 -9.84
N ASP A 348 -26.74 11.38 -9.06
CA ASP A 348 -27.38 11.33 -7.75
C ASP A 348 -28.90 11.11 -7.92
N SER A 349 -29.26 9.84 -7.96
CA SER A 349 -30.62 9.34 -8.17
C SER A 349 -31.34 8.99 -6.86
N GLY A 350 -30.73 9.28 -5.70
CA GLY A 350 -31.26 8.95 -4.38
C GLY A 350 -30.18 8.55 -3.37
N PRO A 351 -30.56 8.26 -2.12
CA PRO A 351 -29.61 8.05 -1.02
C PRO A 351 -28.60 6.92 -1.26
N ASP A 352 -29.03 5.85 -1.95
CA ASP A 352 -28.18 4.69 -2.23
C ASP A 352 -27.36 4.82 -3.52
N ALA A 353 -27.47 5.93 -4.27
CA ALA A 353 -26.81 6.10 -5.57
C ALA A 353 -25.28 6.01 -5.46
N ALA A 354 -24.70 6.63 -4.42
CA ALA A 354 -23.26 6.57 -4.17
C ALA A 354 -22.80 5.15 -3.81
N LEU A 355 -23.56 4.42 -2.99
CA LEU A 355 -23.27 3.04 -2.63
C LEU A 355 -23.38 2.11 -3.86
N HIS A 356 -24.39 2.29 -4.72
CA HIS A 356 -24.51 1.53 -5.96
C HIS A 356 -23.42 1.85 -6.99
N PHE A 357 -22.89 3.08 -7.02
CA PHE A 357 -21.74 3.44 -7.84
C PHE A 357 -20.46 2.79 -7.32
N LEU A 358 -20.19 2.90 -6.01
CA LEU A 358 -18.95 2.43 -5.39
C LEU A 358 -18.88 0.92 -5.19
N CYS A 359 -20.02 0.22 -5.08
CA CYS A 359 -20.08 -1.20 -4.76
C CYS A 359 -20.82 -2.01 -5.82
N HIS A 360 -20.46 -3.29 -5.97
CA HIS A 360 -21.20 -4.22 -6.83
C HIS A 360 -22.59 -4.47 -6.24
N HIS A 361 -23.63 -4.11 -7.00
CA HIS A 361 -25.04 -4.20 -6.59
C HIS A 361 -25.40 -3.44 -5.28
N GLY A 362 -24.55 -2.50 -4.84
CA GLY A 362 -24.72 -1.79 -3.56
C GLY A 362 -24.26 -2.58 -2.32
N ASP A 363 -23.55 -3.70 -2.52
CA ASP A 363 -23.03 -4.51 -1.42
C ASP A 363 -21.70 -3.93 -0.91
N ALA A 364 -21.72 -3.29 0.27
CA ALA A 364 -20.54 -2.67 0.89
C ALA A 364 -19.37 -3.64 1.14
N SER A 365 -19.58 -4.97 1.14
CA SER A 365 -18.50 -5.96 1.20
C SER A 365 -17.77 -6.17 -0.14
N LYS A 366 -18.26 -5.57 -1.23
CA LYS A 366 -17.77 -5.75 -2.61
C LYS A 366 -17.57 -4.40 -3.30
N PRO A 367 -16.60 -3.58 -2.85
CA PRO A 367 -16.24 -2.33 -3.54
C PRO A 367 -15.78 -2.60 -4.98
N ARG A 368 -16.05 -1.66 -5.89
CA ARG A 368 -15.58 -1.63 -7.28
C ARG A 368 -14.24 -0.91 -7.43
N TYR A 369 -13.94 -0.03 -6.48
CA TYR A 369 -12.75 0.81 -6.42
C TYR A 369 -12.16 0.69 -5.01
N ASP A 370 -10.84 0.52 -4.92
CA ASP A 370 -10.12 0.50 -3.65
C ASP A 370 -9.67 1.93 -3.27
N HIS A 371 -9.62 2.85 -4.25
CA HIS A 371 -9.18 4.23 -4.05
C HIS A 371 -9.95 5.21 -4.94
N LEU A 372 -10.36 6.35 -4.36
CA LEU A 372 -10.89 7.51 -5.09
C LEU A 372 -9.89 8.68 -5.01
N VAL A 373 -9.54 9.29 -6.14
CA VAL A 373 -8.65 10.45 -6.20
C VAL A 373 -9.39 11.64 -6.78
N ALA A 374 -9.41 12.76 -6.06
CA ALA A 374 -9.82 14.06 -6.55
C ALA A 374 -8.55 14.91 -6.73
N ILE A 375 -8.38 15.53 -7.90
CA ILE A 375 -7.27 16.44 -8.19
C ILE A 375 -7.81 17.66 -8.93
N GLU A 376 -7.66 18.85 -8.35
CA GLU A 376 -8.31 20.09 -8.80
C GLU A 376 -9.77 19.87 -9.18
N ARG A 377 -10.52 19.33 -8.22
CA ARG A 377 -11.95 19.08 -8.34
C ARG A 377 -12.68 19.96 -7.34
N SER A 378 -13.61 20.79 -7.78
CA SER A 378 -14.38 21.65 -6.86
C SER A 378 -15.06 20.84 -5.75
N GLY A 379 -14.82 21.25 -4.50
CA GLY A 379 -15.37 20.63 -3.30
C GLY A 379 -16.54 21.41 -2.72
N ARG A 380 -17.48 20.68 -2.11
CA ARG A 380 -18.69 21.27 -1.51
C ARG A 380 -18.35 22.00 -0.21
N ALA A 381 -18.73 23.27 -0.11
CA ALA A 381 -18.63 24.08 1.10
C ALA A 381 -19.74 23.76 2.13
N SER A 382 -19.61 24.26 3.36
CA SER A 382 -20.51 23.92 4.48
C SER A 382 -21.98 24.35 4.31
N ASP A 383 -22.28 25.23 3.36
CA ASP A 383 -23.65 25.64 3.01
C ASP A 383 -24.25 24.78 1.88
N GLY A 384 -23.52 23.77 1.41
CA GLY A 384 -23.91 22.90 0.30
C GLY A 384 -23.71 23.52 -1.09
N ASN A 385 -23.01 24.65 -1.21
CA ASN A 385 -22.60 25.25 -2.48
C ASN A 385 -21.15 24.91 -2.86
N TYR A 386 -20.73 25.39 -4.03
CA TYR A 386 -19.37 25.24 -4.55
C TYR A 386 -18.87 26.62 -4.94
N TYR A 387 -17.63 26.95 -4.56
CA TYR A 387 -17.06 28.28 -4.77
C TYR A 387 -15.68 28.19 -5.40
N ASN A 388 -15.40 29.04 -6.39
CA ASN A 388 -14.01 29.30 -6.80
C ASN A 388 -13.30 30.21 -5.79
N MET A 389 -11.97 30.36 -5.91
CA MET A 389 -11.16 31.22 -5.02
C MET A 389 -11.60 32.71 -5.00
N ARG A 390 -12.38 33.15 -5.99
CA ARG A 390 -12.98 34.50 -6.03
C ARG A 390 -14.26 34.60 -5.18
N GLY A 391 -14.74 33.50 -4.59
CA GLY A 391 -15.97 33.42 -3.80
C GLY A 391 -17.25 33.45 -4.65
N ILE A 392 -17.15 33.08 -5.93
CA ILE A 392 -18.29 33.03 -6.85
C ILE A 392 -18.89 31.61 -6.81
N ASN A 393 -20.22 31.52 -6.63
CA ASN A 393 -20.92 30.24 -6.59
C ASN A 393 -20.98 29.61 -7.99
N ILE A 394 -20.39 28.42 -8.14
CA ILE A 394 -20.29 27.64 -9.38
C ILE A 394 -21.13 26.36 -9.35
N LYS A 395 -22.00 26.15 -8.36
CA LYS A 395 -22.81 24.92 -8.17
C LYS A 395 -23.57 24.45 -9.41
N HIS A 396 -24.00 25.38 -10.26
CA HIS A 396 -24.71 25.09 -11.51
C HIS A 396 -23.83 24.41 -12.59
N LEU A 397 -22.52 24.29 -12.35
CA LEU A 397 -21.53 23.64 -13.23
C LEU A 397 -20.90 22.40 -12.59
N VAL A 398 -21.32 21.98 -11.40
CA VAL A 398 -20.62 20.98 -10.58
C VAL A 398 -21.59 19.88 -10.15
N ASP A 399 -21.41 18.67 -10.67
CA ASP A 399 -22.15 17.49 -10.24
C ASP A 399 -21.68 17.05 -8.84
N PRO A 400 -22.56 16.47 -7.99
CA PRO A 400 -22.30 16.19 -6.58
C PRO A 400 -21.42 14.94 -6.34
N ILE A 401 -20.29 14.87 -7.03
CA ILE A 401 -19.28 13.79 -6.95
C ILE A 401 -18.74 13.63 -5.51
N ASP A 402 -18.77 14.68 -4.69
CA ASP A 402 -18.44 14.65 -3.26
C ASP A 402 -19.24 13.61 -2.47
N ASN A 403 -20.47 13.29 -2.91
CA ASN A 403 -21.29 12.25 -2.29
C ASN A 403 -20.62 10.86 -2.35
N LEU A 404 -19.75 10.62 -3.33
CA LEU A 404 -18.93 9.41 -3.39
C LEU A 404 -17.85 9.39 -2.30
N PHE A 405 -17.19 10.53 -2.03
CA PHE A 405 -16.17 10.64 -0.99
C PHE A 405 -16.79 10.50 0.41
N ILE A 406 -17.98 11.08 0.60
CA ILE A 406 -18.76 10.94 1.83
C ILE A 406 -19.15 9.47 2.06
N ALA A 407 -19.68 8.79 1.03
CA ALA A 407 -20.07 7.39 1.15
C ALA A 407 -18.86 6.45 1.34
N ALA A 408 -17.73 6.72 0.67
CA ALA A 408 -16.52 5.91 0.76
C ALA A 408 -16.00 5.74 2.19
N LYS A 409 -16.12 6.79 3.03
CA LYS A 409 -15.72 6.78 4.45
C LYS A 409 -16.35 5.64 5.26
N ASP A 410 -17.59 5.27 4.92
CA ASP A 410 -18.36 4.25 5.64
C ASP A 410 -18.31 2.87 4.93
N ILE A 411 -17.58 2.74 3.81
CA ILE A 411 -17.42 1.49 3.04
C ILE A 411 -16.01 0.92 3.27
N PRO A 412 -15.87 -0.20 4.01
CA PRO A 412 -14.56 -0.80 4.26
C PRO A 412 -13.82 -1.18 2.98
N GLY A 413 -12.58 -0.71 2.85
CA GLY A 413 -11.66 -1.06 1.77
C GLY A 413 -11.55 0.02 0.69
N ILE A 414 -12.39 1.05 0.73
CA ILE A 414 -12.21 2.26 -0.09
C ILE A 414 -11.42 3.28 0.71
N THR A 415 -10.39 3.88 0.10
CA THR A 415 -9.68 5.05 0.64
C THR A 415 -9.72 6.22 -0.34
N THR A 416 -9.46 7.42 0.14
CA THR A 416 -9.68 8.66 -0.63
C THR A 416 -8.49 9.61 -0.55
N THR A 417 -8.11 10.21 -1.69
CA THR A 417 -7.11 11.30 -1.78
C THR A 417 -7.76 12.52 -2.40
N GLY A 418 -7.61 13.68 -1.75
CA GLY A 418 -7.77 14.99 -2.38
C GLY A 418 -6.40 15.61 -2.69
N ILE A 419 -6.29 16.30 -3.82
CA ILE A 419 -5.13 17.09 -4.24
C ILE A 419 -5.66 18.49 -4.63
N GLY A 420 -5.12 19.53 -3.99
CA GLY A 420 -5.62 20.91 -4.08
C GLY A 420 -4.53 21.95 -3.76
N ASP A 421 -4.76 23.21 -4.15
CA ASP A 421 -3.84 24.35 -3.97
C ASP A 421 -4.43 25.60 -3.28
N GLY A 422 -5.76 25.65 -3.10
CA GLY A 422 -6.53 26.75 -2.53
C GLY A 422 -7.39 26.41 -1.31
N GLY A 423 -7.77 25.13 -1.13
CA GLY A 423 -8.55 24.63 0.02
C GLY A 423 -10.06 24.53 -0.20
N ASN A 424 -10.54 24.83 -1.41
CA ASN A 424 -11.93 24.73 -1.87
C ASN A 424 -12.16 23.49 -2.77
N GLU A 425 -11.19 22.58 -2.84
CA GLU A 425 -11.20 21.34 -3.62
C GLU A 425 -11.68 20.15 -2.78
N LEU A 426 -12.25 19.15 -3.46
CA LEU A 426 -12.74 17.92 -2.87
C LEU A 426 -11.61 17.16 -2.16
N GLY A 427 -11.80 16.92 -0.86
CA GLY A 427 -10.84 16.29 0.03
C GLY A 427 -10.13 17.28 0.96
N MET A 428 -10.06 18.57 0.60
CA MET A 428 -9.45 19.61 1.45
C MET A 428 -10.24 19.92 2.73
N GLY A 429 -11.44 19.31 2.90
CA GLY A 429 -12.14 19.30 4.19
C GLY A 429 -11.28 18.75 5.35
N LYS A 430 -10.24 17.95 5.06
CA LYS A 430 -9.27 17.49 6.06
C LYS A 430 -8.40 18.62 6.64
N VAL A 431 -8.18 19.72 5.90
CA VAL A 431 -7.46 20.92 6.35
C VAL A 431 -8.36 22.14 6.53
N LYS A 432 -9.69 21.95 6.55
CA LYS A 432 -10.72 22.99 6.59
C LYS A 432 -10.45 24.10 7.60
N ASP A 433 -10.10 23.77 8.84
CA ASP A 433 -9.83 24.76 9.89
C ASP A 433 -8.63 25.66 9.54
N LYS A 434 -7.60 25.13 8.87
CA LYS A 434 -6.50 25.94 8.34
C LYS A 434 -6.99 26.83 7.20
N VAL A 435 -7.79 26.30 6.27
CA VAL A 435 -8.35 27.07 5.15
C VAL A 435 -9.16 28.26 5.66
N ILE A 436 -10.08 28.04 6.61
CA ILE A 436 -10.92 29.08 7.22
C ILE A 436 -10.10 30.22 7.82
N ASN A 437 -9.00 29.89 8.51
CA ASN A 437 -8.21 30.86 9.27
C ASN A 437 -7.10 31.54 8.44
N LEU A 438 -6.62 30.90 7.37
CA LEU A 438 -5.39 31.31 6.68
C LEU A 438 -5.63 31.72 5.22
N MET A 439 -6.64 31.17 4.53
CA MET A 439 -6.88 31.44 3.11
C MET A 439 -7.86 32.61 2.89
N PRO A 440 -7.68 33.42 1.82
CA PRO A 440 -8.63 34.47 1.45
C PRO A 440 -10.05 33.91 1.29
N LYS A 441 -11.02 34.52 1.98
CA LYS A 441 -12.43 34.06 2.00
C LYS A 441 -12.63 32.62 2.51
N GLY A 442 -11.67 32.05 3.26
CA GLY A 442 -11.72 30.66 3.73
C GLY A 442 -13.02 30.25 4.41
N SER A 443 -13.61 31.13 5.25
CA SER A 443 -14.92 30.91 5.89
C SER A 443 -16.11 30.69 4.94
N LEU A 444 -15.99 31.10 3.67
CA LEU A 444 -16.98 30.86 2.61
C LEU A 444 -16.60 29.68 1.73
N ILE A 445 -15.33 29.60 1.31
CA ILE A 445 -14.91 28.71 0.23
C ILE A 445 -14.39 27.35 0.70
N ALA A 446 -14.04 27.21 1.98
CA ALA A 446 -13.41 25.98 2.47
C ALA A 446 -14.29 24.75 2.22
N CYS A 447 -13.69 23.74 1.59
CA CYS A 447 -14.33 22.46 1.37
C CYS A 447 -14.75 21.85 2.72
N ASP A 448 -15.95 21.28 2.77
CA ASP A 448 -16.51 20.59 3.94
C ASP A 448 -16.21 19.09 3.93
N VAL A 449 -15.87 18.54 2.76
CA VAL A 449 -15.74 17.10 2.53
C VAL A 449 -14.26 16.69 2.63
N PRO A 450 -13.88 15.96 3.70
CA PRO A 450 -12.51 15.47 3.86
C PRO A 450 -12.26 14.24 3.00
N ALA A 451 -11.00 14.06 2.61
CA ALA A 451 -10.46 12.78 2.15
C ALA A 451 -9.59 12.16 3.25
N ASP A 452 -9.26 10.87 3.15
CA ASP A 452 -8.32 10.19 4.04
C ASP A 452 -6.91 10.80 3.93
N PHE A 453 -6.55 11.23 2.72
CA PHE A 453 -5.31 11.93 2.40
C PHE A 453 -5.60 13.27 1.69
N ALA A 454 -4.93 14.35 2.09
CA ALA A 454 -5.06 15.69 1.51
C ALA A 454 -3.68 16.22 1.13
N ILE A 455 -3.30 16.04 -0.13
CA ILE A 455 -2.03 16.52 -0.69
C ILE A 455 -2.20 17.99 -1.07
N THR A 456 -1.48 18.87 -0.40
CA THR A 456 -1.39 20.29 -0.75
C THR A 456 -0.16 20.54 -1.61
N ALA A 457 -0.33 21.13 -2.80
CA ALA A 457 0.76 21.50 -3.71
C ALA A 457 0.55 22.93 -4.21
N GLY A 458 1.59 23.67 -4.63
CA GLY A 458 1.41 25.04 -5.16
C GLY A 458 0.74 25.17 -6.53
N VAL A 459 0.53 24.02 -7.17
CA VAL A 459 -0.33 23.75 -8.34
C VAL A 459 -0.71 22.27 -8.23
N SER A 460 -1.99 21.92 -8.31
CA SER A 460 -2.50 20.55 -8.08
C SER A 460 -1.87 19.51 -9.03
N ASN A 461 -1.61 19.88 -10.28
CA ASN A 461 -0.88 19.08 -11.25
C ASN A 461 0.45 18.54 -10.71
N TRP A 462 1.19 19.35 -9.95
CA TRP A 462 2.46 18.93 -9.35
C TRP A 462 2.25 17.80 -8.33
N GLY A 463 1.18 17.87 -7.55
CA GLY A 463 0.77 16.78 -6.66
C GLY A 463 0.51 15.48 -7.42
N GLY A 464 -0.17 15.55 -8.58
CA GLY A 464 -0.37 14.40 -9.46
C GLY A 464 0.94 13.80 -9.99
N TYR A 465 1.89 14.64 -10.41
CA TYR A 465 3.23 14.19 -10.85
C TYR A 465 4.00 13.52 -9.70
N ALA A 466 3.95 14.09 -8.50
CA ALA A 466 4.60 13.54 -7.32
C ALA A 466 3.99 12.20 -6.87
N VAL A 467 2.68 12.00 -7.04
CA VAL A 467 2.04 10.69 -6.84
C VAL A 467 2.56 9.66 -7.86
N ALA A 468 2.67 10.02 -9.15
CA ALA A 468 3.23 9.13 -10.16
C ALA A 468 4.70 8.75 -9.85
N CYS A 469 5.53 9.72 -9.47
CA CYS A 469 6.91 9.50 -9.03
C CYS A 469 7.01 8.66 -7.74
N GLY A 470 6.14 8.91 -6.75
CA GLY A 470 6.11 8.16 -5.50
C GLY A 470 5.68 6.71 -5.71
N LEU A 471 4.70 6.46 -6.59
CA LEU A 471 4.31 5.12 -7.01
C LEU A 471 5.46 4.36 -7.70
N TYR A 472 6.23 5.01 -8.57
CA TYR A 472 7.43 4.43 -9.17
C TYR A 472 8.48 4.06 -8.11
N LEU A 473 8.76 4.96 -7.16
CA LEU A 473 9.70 4.71 -6.06
C LEU A 473 9.28 3.54 -5.18
N LEU A 474 7.99 3.40 -4.88
CA LEU A 474 7.45 2.26 -4.13
C LEU A 474 7.57 0.95 -4.93
N HIS A 475 7.28 0.96 -6.23
CA HIS A 475 7.36 -0.26 -7.04
C HIS A 475 8.80 -0.66 -7.41
N THR A 476 9.76 0.25 -7.32
CA THR A 476 11.20 -0.04 -7.46
C THR A 476 11.89 -0.30 -6.12
N CYS A 477 11.24 -0.04 -4.98
CA CYS A 477 11.75 -0.36 -3.65
C CYS A 477 11.63 -1.87 -3.35
N PRO A 478 12.74 -2.62 -3.15
CA PRO A 478 12.69 -4.07 -2.90
C PRO A 478 11.91 -4.42 -1.62
N SER A 479 12.08 -3.63 -0.56
CA SER A 479 11.39 -3.82 0.73
C SER A 479 9.87 -3.67 0.59
N HIS A 480 9.41 -2.70 -0.21
CA HIS A 480 7.98 -2.49 -0.48
C HIS A 480 7.41 -3.58 -1.41
N GLN A 481 8.10 -3.91 -2.50
CA GLN A 481 7.73 -5.01 -3.40
C GLN A 481 7.61 -6.36 -2.66
N ARG A 482 8.55 -6.64 -1.73
CA ARG A 482 8.48 -7.82 -0.87
C ARG A 482 7.27 -7.77 0.06
N TYR A 483 6.88 -6.60 0.58
CA TYR A 483 5.68 -6.44 1.40
C TYR A 483 4.38 -6.62 0.60
N LEU A 484 4.27 -6.04 -0.61
CA LEU A 484 3.13 -6.26 -1.52
C LEU A 484 2.96 -7.75 -1.85
N LYS A 485 4.05 -8.49 -2.03
CA LYS A 485 4.06 -9.96 -2.21
C LYS A 485 3.90 -10.74 -0.89
N LYS A 486 3.46 -10.09 0.19
CA LYS A 486 3.21 -10.67 1.52
C LYS A 486 4.43 -11.43 2.09
N GLY A 487 5.64 -11.00 1.73
CA GLY A 487 6.91 -11.64 2.11
C GLY A 487 7.16 -13.01 1.47
N LEU A 488 6.46 -13.37 0.38
CA LEU A 488 6.57 -14.67 -0.28
C LEU A 488 7.46 -14.61 -1.53
N GLY A 489 8.18 -15.71 -1.78
CA GLY A 489 9.04 -15.88 -2.95
C GLY A 489 10.47 -15.35 -2.78
N LEU A 490 11.23 -15.49 -3.87
CA LEU A 490 12.57 -14.89 -4.02
C LEU A 490 12.47 -13.36 -4.03
N GLU A 491 13.61 -12.69 -3.86
CA GLU A 491 13.65 -11.23 -4.05
C GLU A 491 13.17 -10.85 -5.45
N PRO A 492 12.25 -9.88 -5.56
CA PRO A 492 11.66 -9.50 -6.82
C PRO A 492 12.68 -8.71 -7.67
N VAL A 493 13.34 -9.41 -8.60
CA VAL A 493 13.97 -8.74 -9.75
C VAL A 493 12.84 -8.30 -10.67
N THR A 494 12.57 -7.00 -10.73
CA THR A 494 11.66 -6.42 -11.74
C THR A 494 12.25 -6.70 -13.13
N PRO A 495 11.48 -7.33 -14.05
CA PRO A 495 11.93 -7.55 -15.42
C PRO A 495 12.34 -6.23 -16.10
N GLN A 496 13.38 -6.26 -16.93
CA GLN A 496 13.98 -5.05 -17.51
C GLN A 496 13.00 -4.29 -18.42
N ASP A 497 12.13 -5.01 -19.13
CA ASP A 497 11.03 -4.51 -19.94
C ASP A 497 9.95 -3.82 -19.07
N GLN A 498 9.61 -4.41 -17.92
CA GLN A 498 8.68 -3.80 -16.96
C GLN A 498 9.27 -2.52 -16.34
N LEU A 499 10.56 -2.52 -15.98
CA LEU A 499 11.24 -1.33 -15.47
C LEU A 499 11.35 -0.22 -16.53
N GLN A 500 11.59 -0.59 -17.79
CA GLN A 500 11.57 0.35 -18.93
C GLN A 500 10.18 0.94 -19.13
N ASP A 501 9.11 0.13 -19.08
CA ASP A 501 7.73 0.61 -19.15
C ASP A 501 7.41 1.60 -18.03
N TRP A 502 7.70 1.26 -16.76
CA TRP A 502 7.47 2.15 -15.62
C TRP A 502 8.24 3.47 -15.77
N THR A 503 9.50 3.40 -16.22
CA THR A 503 10.35 4.59 -16.39
C THR A 503 9.85 5.47 -17.55
N ALA A 504 9.40 4.86 -18.66
CA ALA A 504 8.80 5.56 -19.79
C ALA A 504 7.43 6.17 -19.46
N ASN A 505 6.77 5.74 -18.38
CA ASN A 505 5.47 6.21 -17.92
C ASN A 505 5.54 7.20 -16.75
N LEU A 506 6.73 7.61 -16.32
CA LEU A 506 6.92 8.80 -15.48
C LEU A 506 6.41 10.07 -16.19
N PRO A 507 6.06 11.14 -15.44
CA PRO A 507 5.81 12.46 -16.01
C PRO A 507 7.09 13.00 -16.68
N SER A 508 6.94 13.73 -17.78
CA SER A 508 8.06 14.39 -18.47
C SER A 508 7.64 15.73 -19.05
N VAL A 509 8.61 16.61 -19.29
CA VAL A 509 8.38 17.95 -19.85
C VAL A 509 7.66 17.83 -21.20
N ASP A 510 8.15 16.98 -22.11
CA ASP A 510 7.56 16.77 -23.45
C ASP A 510 6.10 16.28 -23.40
N LYS A 511 5.78 15.36 -22.48
CA LYS A 511 4.42 14.84 -22.30
C LYS A 511 3.48 15.92 -21.77
N GLU A 512 3.95 16.68 -20.79
CA GLU A 512 3.18 17.78 -20.22
C GLU A 512 2.96 18.89 -21.24
N GLU A 513 3.99 19.28 -22.00
CA GLU A 513 3.87 20.29 -23.06
C GLU A 513 2.85 19.85 -24.13
N SER A 514 2.93 18.58 -24.55
CA SER A 514 1.97 17.97 -25.48
C SER A 514 0.53 17.97 -24.95
N PHE A 515 0.35 17.68 -23.66
CA PHE A 515 -0.97 17.61 -23.04
C PHE A 515 -1.55 18.99 -22.73
N LEU A 516 -0.78 19.92 -22.18
CA LEU A 516 -1.20 21.30 -21.98
C LEU A 516 -1.50 21.99 -23.32
N SER A 517 -0.73 21.71 -24.38
CA SER A 517 -1.06 22.14 -25.75
C SER A 517 -2.41 21.57 -26.21
N THR A 518 -2.73 20.33 -25.86
CA THR A 518 -4.05 19.73 -26.09
C THR A 518 -5.15 20.49 -25.36
N LEU A 519 -5.01 20.77 -24.06
CA LEU A 519 -5.99 21.54 -23.29
C LEU A 519 -6.25 22.93 -23.91
N VAL A 520 -5.19 23.62 -24.32
CA VAL A 520 -5.25 24.92 -25.01
C VAL A 520 -5.98 24.81 -26.37
N LYS A 521 -5.77 23.74 -27.15
CA LYS A 521 -6.54 23.50 -28.40
C LYS A 521 -8.04 23.30 -28.12
N PHE A 522 -8.39 22.65 -27.00
CA PHE A 522 -9.78 22.47 -26.55
C PHE A 522 -10.39 23.71 -25.86
N GLY A 523 -9.65 24.82 -25.76
CA GLY A 523 -10.16 26.08 -25.21
C GLY A 523 -10.08 26.21 -23.69
N ILE A 524 -9.45 25.27 -23.01
CA ILE A 524 -9.25 25.27 -21.55
C ILE A 524 -8.19 26.33 -21.18
N ARG A 525 -8.38 27.03 -20.06
CA ARG A 525 -7.67 28.28 -19.72
C ARG A 525 -6.95 28.21 -18.37
N SER A 526 -5.94 29.05 -18.18
CA SER A 526 -5.32 29.25 -16.87
C SER A 526 -6.34 29.76 -15.84
N GLY A 527 -6.48 29.08 -14.69
CA GLY A 527 -7.47 29.40 -13.64
C GLY A 527 -7.39 30.82 -13.10
N LYS A 528 -6.16 31.29 -12.86
CA LYS A 528 -5.85 32.63 -12.35
C LYS A 528 -6.06 33.75 -13.38
N THR A 529 -5.65 33.58 -14.65
CA THR A 529 -5.60 34.68 -15.65
C THR A 529 -6.69 34.64 -16.71
N ALA A 530 -7.39 33.50 -16.87
CA ALA A 530 -8.28 33.20 -18.00
C ALA A 530 -7.59 33.20 -19.38
N HIS A 531 -6.24 33.25 -19.44
CA HIS A 531 -5.50 33.19 -20.69
C HIS A 531 -5.60 31.81 -21.34
N LEU A 532 -5.70 31.82 -22.68
CA LEU A 532 -5.60 30.63 -23.52
C LEU A 532 -4.15 30.51 -24.02
N ALA A 533 -3.28 30.02 -23.16
CA ALA A 533 -1.83 29.98 -23.37
C ALA A 533 -1.20 28.75 -22.68
N MET A 534 0.08 28.50 -22.94
CA MET A 534 0.89 27.49 -22.24
C MET A 534 1.20 27.96 -20.80
N GLU A 535 0.15 28.03 -19.99
CA GLU A 535 0.12 28.60 -18.65
C GLU A 535 -0.81 27.75 -17.78
N VAL A 536 -0.36 27.43 -16.57
CA VAL A 536 -1.22 26.85 -15.55
C VAL A 536 -1.20 27.82 -14.37
N ASP A 537 -2.39 28.27 -14.02
CA ASP A 537 -2.66 29.00 -12.80
C ASP A 537 -1.88 30.30 -12.53
N GLY A 538 -1.60 31.03 -13.61
CA GLY A 538 -0.83 32.29 -13.62
C GLY A 538 0.66 32.11 -13.87
N LEU A 539 1.12 30.87 -14.03
CA LEU A 539 2.53 30.51 -14.16
C LEU A 539 2.80 29.95 -15.56
N THR A 540 3.82 30.45 -16.23
CA THR A 540 4.18 30.01 -17.59
C THR A 540 4.79 28.61 -17.55
N PHE A 541 4.42 27.75 -18.50
CA PHE A 541 4.89 26.36 -18.57
C PHE A 541 6.42 26.27 -18.49
N HIS A 542 7.11 27.05 -19.32
CA HIS A 542 8.53 27.32 -19.17
C HIS A 542 8.78 28.68 -18.47
N PRO A 543 9.75 28.77 -17.55
CA PRO A 543 10.51 27.66 -16.97
C PRO A 543 9.73 26.88 -15.89
N THR A 544 8.66 27.46 -15.33
CA THR A 544 8.11 27.09 -14.02
C THR A 544 7.69 25.63 -13.86
N HIS A 545 6.77 25.14 -14.68
CA HIS A 545 6.26 23.77 -14.56
C HIS A 545 7.30 22.76 -15.07
N SER A 546 8.06 23.13 -16.10
CA SER A 546 9.16 22.30 -16.62
C SER A 546 10.29 22.07 -15.61
N ASP A 547 10.61 23.07 -14.77
CA ASP A 547 11.60 22.95 -13.69
C ASP A 547 11.11 21.98 -12.61
N ILE A 548 9.88 22.15 -12.14
CA ILE A 548 9.27 21.25 -11.13
C ILE A 548 9.27 19.80 -11.63
N ILE A 549 8.84 19.54 -12.88
CA ILE A 549 8.87 18.19 -13.45
C ILE A 549 10.30 17.63 -13.50
N SER A 550 11.27 18.44 -13.94
CA SER A 550 12.69 18.04 -14.02
C SER A 550 13.26 17.70 -12.65
N ARG A 551 12.91 18.46 -11.60
CA ARG A 551 13.36 18.25 -10.22
C ARG A 551 12.68 17.05 -9.56
N LEU A 552 11.39 16.83 -9.80
CA LEU A 552 10.69 15.61 -9.37
C LEU A 552 11.32 14.36 -10.01
N LEU A 553 11.70 14.43 -11.29
CA LEU A 553 12.45 13.37 -11.97
C LEU A 553 13.84 13.16 -11.39
N GLU A 554 14.59 14.23 -11.07
CA GLU A 554 15.91 14.11 -10.43
C GLU A 554 15.81 13.34 -9.10
N VAL A 555 14.91 13.74 -8.21
CA VAL A 555 14.67 13.06 -6.92
C VAL A 555 14.31 11.58 -7.12
N THR A 556 13.48 11.31 -8.12
CA THR A 556 13.02 9.96 -8.45
C THR A 556 14.17 9.08 -8.94
N GLN A 557 14.91 9.52 -9.95
CA GLN A 557 15.88 8.72 -10.70
C GLN A 557 17.28 8.68 -10.08
N ARG A 558 17.66 9.67 -9.26
CA ARG A 558 19.00 9.76 -8.64
C ARG A 558 19.30 8.55 -7.76
N SER A 559 20.35 7.80 -8.07
CA SER A 559 20.80 6.68 -7.24
C SER A 559 21.16 7.15 -5.83
N THR A 560 20.73 6.40 -4.81
CA THR A 560 21.06 6.66 -3.40
C THR A 560 22.51 6.30 -3.11
N THR A 561 23.41 7.17 -3.54
CA THR A 561 24.83 7.17 -3.17
C THR A 561 25.06 8.30 -2.18
N LEU A 562 25.00 7.94 -0.90
CA LEU A 562 25.53 8.65 0.25
C LEU A 562 26.32 7.63 1.07
#